data_AF-A0A395UTJ6-F1
#
_entry.id   AF-A0A395UTJ6-F1
#
_cell.length_a   1.000
_cell.length_b   1.000
_cell.length_c   1.000
_cell.angle_alpha   90.00
_cell.angle_beta   90.00
_cell.angle_gamma   90.00
#
_symmetry.space_group_name_H-M   'P 1'
#
loop_
_entity.id
_entity.type
_entity.pdbx_description
1 polymer ?
#
loop_
_entity_poly.entity_id
_entity_poly.type
_entity_poly.pdbx_seq_one_letter_code
_entity_poly.pdbx_strand_id
1 'polypeptide(L)'
;GLNGIEAEANKLAKAPKGIDGVTEGVGNLAEDVGKVVESGKKTGTVWDNITSTADNMPATKIPATFKIDLDGNINYVNPETGANTLWTNSNATKHMGEYVSRFGDESWSIGTRSQAMLESYSASLNKAMETIGTETPRRYFGTYGNWELGINTETGVVYHARMIN
;
A
#
# COMPACT_ATOMS: atom_id res chain seq x y z
N GLY A 1 16.74 23.28 -27.07
CA GLY A 1 17.25 23.61 -25.73
C GLY A 1 16.18 23.22 -24.75
N LEU A 2 16.37 22.08 -24.11
CA LEU A 2 15.60 21.68 -22.94
C LEU A 2 16.18 22.44 -21.73
N ASN A 3 15.34 22.79 -20.77
CA ASN A 3 15.64 23.06 -19.34
C ASN A 3 14.91 24.31 -18.85
N GLY A 4 13.68 24.10 -18.37
CA GLY A 4 12.90 25.14 -17.69
C GLY A 4 11.88 24.63 -16.68
N ILE A 5 11.84 23.33 -16.36
CA ILE A 5 10.78 22.76 -15.49
C ILE A 5 11.30 21.95 -14.30
N GLU A 6 12.63 21.83 -14.11
CA GLU A 6 13.21 21.01 -13.02
C GLU A 6 13.39 21.74 -11.68
N ALA A 7 12.73 22.87 -11.46
CA ALA A 7 12.94 23.67 -10.24
C ALA A 7 11.98 23.38 -9.08
N GLU A 8 11.03 22.44 -9.21
CA GLU A 8 10.02 22.19 -8.15
C GLU A 8 10.10 20.81 -7.48
N ALA A 9 11.22 20.09 -7.62
CA ALA A 9 11.43 18.79 -6.95
C ALA A 9 12.22 18.86 -5.63
N ASN A 10 12.74 20.03 -5.23
CA ASN A 10 13.78 20.11 -4.19
C ASN A 10 13.40 20.88 -2.91
N LYS A 11 12.17 20.72 -2.38
CA LYS A 11 11.74 21.41 -1.15
C LYS A 11 11.42 20.54 0.08
N LEU A 12 11.67 19.23 0.08
CA LEU A 12 11.38 18.39 1.26
C LEU A 12 12.56 17.63 1.90
N ALA A 13 13.81 17.89 1.53
CA ALA A 13 14.95 17.31 2.22
C ALA A 13 15.40 18.16 3.44
N LYS A 14 14.64 18.11 4.53
CA LYS A 14 15.15 18.45 5.87
C LYS A 14 14.71 17.39 6.88
N ALA A 15 15.57 16.40 7.11
CA ALA A 15 15.44 15.44 8.20
C ALA A 15 15.78 16.11 9.55
N PRO A 16 15.04 15.86 10.64
CA PRO A 16 15.52 16.19 11.97
C PRO A 16 16.57 15.18 12.44
N LYS A 17 17.58 15.72 13.14
CA LYS A 17 18.70 15.02 13.77
C LYS A 17 18.22 14.22 15.00
N GLY A 18 18.88 13.08 15.25
CA GLY A 18 18.51 12.13 16.29
C GLY A 18 18.70 12.60 17.74
N ILE A 19 18.18 11.80 18.67
CA ILE A 19 18.55 11.78 20.09
C ILE A 19 18.55 10.33 20.59
N ASP A 20 19.63 10.00 21.29
CA ASP A 20 19.95 8.70 21.89
C ASP A 20 19.17 8.43 23.19
N GLY A 21 18.87 7.15 23.45
CA GLY A 21 19.07 6.55 24.78
C GLY A 21 17.85 6.08 25.60
N VAL A 22 17.88 4.78 25.95
CA VAL A 22 17.45 4.16 27.24
C VAL A 22 15.93 4.00 27.48
N THR A 23 15.31 2.91 27.96
CA THR A 23 15.60 1.49 28.30
C THR A 23 14.24 0.78 28.50
N GLU A 24 14.20 -0.53 28.25
CA GLU A 24 13.38 -1.63 28.82
C GLU A 24 12.03 -1.35 29.54
N GLY A 25 11.00 -2.12 29.18
CA GLY A 25 9.86 -2.36 30.08
C GLY A 25 8.58 -2.84 29.39
N VAL A 26 8.19 -4.07 29.71
CA VAL A 26 6.94 -4.76 29.34
C VAL A 26 5.69 -3.90 29.58
N GLY A 27 4.77 -3.82 28.61
CA GLY A 27 3.46 -3.19 28.82
C GLY A 27 2.62 -3.10 27.54
N ASN A 28 1.34 -3.48 27.64
CA ASN A 28 0.41 -3.67 26.54
C ASN A 28 0.03 -2.39 25.78
N LEU A 29 -0.28 -2.60 24.49
CA LEU A 29 -1.34 -1.97 23.68
C LEU A 29 -1.90 -0.64 24.23
N ALA A 30 -1.37 0.47 23.74
CA ALA A 30 -2.04 1.75 23.75
C ALA A 30 -1.83 2.42 22.39
N GLU A 31 -2.92 3.00 21.90
CA GLU A 31 -3.04 3.77 20.67
C GLU A 31 -1.94 4.83 20.60
N ASP A 32 -1.18 4.88 19.51
CA ASP A 32 -0.43 6.08 19.17
C ASP A 32 -0.54 6.42 17.69
N VAL A 33 -0.80 7.70 17.51
CA VAL A 33 -1.20 8.39 16.29
C VAL A 33 0.08 8.99 15.72
N GLY A 34 0.41 8.62 14.49
CA GLY A 34 1.36 9.38 13.68
C GLY A 34 2.72 8.71 13.51
N LYS A 35 2.89 8.11 12.33
CA LYS A 35 4.08 8.20 11.50
C LYS A 35 5.43 8.01 12.23
N VAL A 36 5.66 6.80 12.71
CA VAL A 36 7.03 6.28 12.89
C VAL A 36 7.38 5.49 11.62
N VAL A 37 8.28 6.01 10.80
CA VAL A 37 9.00 5.19 9.81
C VAL A 37 10.04 4.39 10.56
N GLU A 38 9.65 3.24 11.12
CA GLU A 38 10.59 2.25 11.63
C GLU A 38 11.38 1.66 10.45
N SER A 39 12.60 2.15 10.22
CA SER A 39 13.60 1.32 9.57
C SER A 39 14.15 0.35 10.63
N GLY A 40 13.79 -0.93 10.57
CA GLY A 40 14.62 -1.93 11.23
C GLY A 40 14.11 -3.35 11.43
N LYS A 41 12.80 -3.62 11.54
CA LYS A 41 12.32 -4.99 11.76
C LYS A 41 11.11 -5.29 10.88
N LYS A 42 11.29 -6.23 9.95
CA LYS A 42 10.16 -6.87 9.26
C LYS A 42 9.30 -7.56 10.31
N THR A 43 8.04 -7.15 10.38
CA THR A 43 7.02 -7.77 11.24
C THR A 43 6.57 -9.13 10.71
N GLY A 44 6.86 -9.43 9.44
CA GLY A 44 6.37 -10.61 8.73
C GLY A 44 4.92 -10.46 8.26
N THR A 45 4.37 -9.24 8.32
CA THR A 45 2.99 -8.94 7.92
C THR A 45 2.96 -8.17 6.61
N VAL A 46 1.78 -8.07 5.99
CA VAL A 46 1.59 -7.26 4.76
C VAL A 46 1.96 -5.79 4.93
N TRP A 47 1.94 -5.27 6.17
CA TRP A 47 2.31 -3.89 6.47
C TRP A 47 3.78 -3.58 6.15
N ASP A 48 4.66 -4.58 6.17
CA ASP A 48 6.07 -4.42 5.80
C ASP A 48 6.24 -3.98 4.33
N ASN A 49 5.26 -4.29 3.48
CA ASN A 49 5.28 -4.00 2.05
C ASN A 49 4.43 -2.77 1.69
N ILE A 50 3.80 -2.11 2.66
CA ILE A 50 2.87 -1.00 2.43
C ILE A 50 3.45 0.30 2.96
N THR A 51 3.55 1.29 2.08
CA THR A 51 3.87 2.67 2.47
C THR A 51 2.62 3.55 2.32
N SER A 52 2.02 3.93 3.43
CA SER A 52 0.85 4.83 3.46
C SER A 52 1.15 6.19 2.83
N THR A 53 0.24 6.67 1.97
CA THR A 53 0.33 8.01 1.37
C THR A 53 -0.81 8.94 1.75
N ALA A 54 -1.81 8.44 2.49
CA ALA A 54 -2.91 9.21 3.07
C ALA A 54 -3.35 8.59 4.41
N ASP A 55 -4.28 9.26 5.11
CA ASP A 55 -4.92 8.76 6.31
C ASP A 55 -5.72 7.48 6.05
N ASN A 56 -6.02 6.75 7.12
CA ASN A 56 -6.85 5.54 7.05
C ASN A 56 -8.29 5.87 6.66
N MET A 57 -8.91 4.97 5.88
CA MET A 57 -10.34 5.04 5.63
C MET A 57 -11.12 4.87 6.94
N PRO A 58 -12.29 5.53 7.09
CA PRO A 58 -13.16 5.36 8.24
C PRO A 58 -13.40 3.88 8.56
N ALA A 59 -13.40 3.54 9.85
CA ALA A 59 -13.63 2.17 10.34
C ALA A 59 -12.65 1.11 9.78
N THR A 60 -11.42 1.51 9.42
CA THR A 60 -10.35 0.57 9.03
C THR A 60 -8.98 1.01 9.56
N LYS A 61 -7.98 0.13 9.41
CA LYS A 61 -6.55 0.51 9.48
C LYS A 61 -5.90 0.63 8.09
N ILE A 62 -6.71 0.65 7.03
CA ILE A 62 -6.24 0.68 5.65
C ILE A 62 -6.12 2.14 5.20
N PRO A 63 -4.93 2.61 4.76
CA PRO A 63 -4.77 3.93 4.17
C PRO A 63 -5.68 4.12 2.96
N ALA A 64 -6.27 5.31 2.80
CA ALA A 64 -7.07 5.62 1.62
C ALA A 64 -6.25 5.55 0.32
N THR A 65 -4.96 5.87 0.39
CA THR A 65 -3.99 5.62 -0.69
C THR A 65 -2.69 5.10 -0.11
N PHE A 66 -1.99 4.23 -0.85
CA PHE A 66 -0.70 3.70 -0.43
C PHE A 66 0.11 3.18 -1.61
N LYS A 67 1.43 3.06 -1.43
CA LYS A 67 2.30 2.25 -2.28
C LYS A 67 2.37 0.84 -1.71
N ILE A 68 2.44 -0.16 -2.58
CA ILE A 68 2.63 -1.56 -2.19
C ILE A 68 3.73 -2.19 -3.03
N ASP A 69 4.72 -2.76 -2.34
CA ASP A 69 5.79 -3.53 -2.96
C ASP A 69 5.27 -4.91 -3.35
N LEU A 70 5.55 -5.31 -4.58
CA LEU A 70 5.24 -6.63 -5.11
C LEU A 70 6.30 -7.62 -4.66
N ASP A 71 5.98 -8.91 -4.72
CA ASP A 71 6.92 -9.96 -4.36
C ASP A 71 8.17 -9.90 -5.25
N GLY A 72 9.34 -10.25 -4.68
CA GLY A 72 10.63 -10.09 -5.36
C GLY A 72 10.83 -10.95 -6.61
N ASN A 73 9.95 -11.93 -6.87
CA ASN A 73 9.91 -12.73 -8.08
C ASN A 73 9.04 -12.13 -9.20
N ILE A 74 8.31 -11.05 -8.92
CA ILE A 74 7.48 -10.36 -9.92
C ILE A 74 8.38 -9.48 -10.80
N ASN A 75 8.36 -9.77 -12.10
CA ASN A 75 9.16 -9.05 -13.10
C ASN A 75 8.41 -7.80 -13.59
N TYR A 76 8.17 -6.86 -12.69
CA TYR A 76 7.62 -5.55 -13.01
C TYR A 76 8.56 -4.45 -12.53
N VAL A 77 8.71 -3.40 -13.35
CA VAL A 77 9.41 -2.18 -12.97
C VAL A 77 8.46 -1.04 -13.23
N ASN A 78 8.06 -0.36 -12.17
CA ASN A 78 7.22 0.82 -12.28
C ASN A 78 7.96 1.92 -13.06
N PRO A 79 7.41 2.42 -14.18
CA PRO A 79 8.09 3.41 -15.00
C PRO A 79 8.35 4.75 -14.30
N GLU A 80 7.54 5.10 -13.29
CA GLU A 80 7.68 6.36 -12.54
C GLU A 80 8.70 6.26 -11.40
N THR A 81 8.79 5.10 -10.74
CA THR A 81 9.63 4.94 -9.54
C THR A 81 10.89 4.11 -9.77
N GLY A 82 10.96 3.35 -10.86
CA GLY A 82 12.03 2.37 -11.12
C GLY A 82 12.03 1.18 -10.17
N ALA A 83 10.99 1.00 -9.35
CA ALA A 83 10.87 -0.05 -8.35
C ALA A 83 9.74 -1.04 -8.69
N ASN A 84 9.78 -2.24 -8.10
CA ASN A 84 8.73 -3.25 -8.22
C ASN A 84 7.55 -2.93 -7.29
N THR A 85 6.93 -1.77 -7.51
CA THR A 85 5.94 -1.18 -6.59
C THR A 85 4.72 -0.69 -7.39
N LEU A 86 3.53 -0.92 -6.86
CA LEU A 86 2.29 -0.32 -7.38
C LEU A 86 1.79 0.79 -6.46
N TRP A 87 1.03 1.73 -7.01
CA TRP A 87 0.31 2.75 -6.25
C TRP A 87 -1.20 2.47 -6.27
N THR A 88 -1.77 2.26 -5.09
CA THR A 88 -3.20 2.02 -4.90
C THR A 88 -3.89 3.34 -4.60
N ASN A 89 -4.81 3.74 -5.47
CA ASN A 89 -5.55 4.98 -5.31
C ASN A 89 -6.81 4.81 -4.42
N SER A 90 -7.45 5.93 -4.09
CA SER A 90 -8.63 5.96 -3.21
C SER A 90 -9.86 5.31 -3.81
N ASN A 91 -9.95 5.23 -5.14
CA ASN A 91 -11.03 4.52 -5.80
C ASN A 91 -10.89 3.00 -5.61
N ALA A 92 -9.67 2.48 -5.65
CA ALA A 92 -9.39 1.06 -5.44
C ALA A 92 -9.60 0.63 -3.97
N THR A 93 -9.29 1.48 -3.00
CA THR A 93 -9.45 1.14 -1.57
C THR A 93 -10.90 1.20 -1.08
N LYS A 94 -11.79 1.92 -1.77
CA LYS A 94 -13.18 2.13 -1.36
C LYS A 94 -13.92 0.83 -1.01
N HIS A 95 -13.80 -0.20 -1.84
CA HIS A 95 -14.47 -1.48 -1.61
C HIS A 95 -13.83 -2.29 -0.45
N MET A 96 -12.55 -2.07 -0.15
CA MET A 96 -11.91 -2.65 1.04
C MET A 96 -12.55 -2.08 2.30
N GLY A 97 -12.76 -0.76 2.33
CA GLY A 97 -13.43 -0.07 3.44
C GLY A 97 -14.85 -0.59 3.67
N GLU A 98 -15.63 -0.73 2.60
CA GLU A 98 -16.98 -1.31 2.67
C GLU A 98 -16.97 -2.74 3.22
N TYR A 99 -16.01 -3.57 2.85
CA TYR A 99 -15.94 -4.95 3.34
C TYR A 99 -15.54 -5.02 4.82
N VAL A 100 -14.47 -4.32 5.20
CA VAL A 100 -13.95 -4.35 6.58
C VAL A 100 -14.99 -3.81 7.57
N SER A 101 -15.73 -2.77 7.18
CA SER A 101 -16.71 -2.10 8.04
C SER A 101 -18.02 -2.88 8.22
N ARG A 102 -18.34 -3.87 7.36
CA ARG A 102 -19.59 -4.67 7.44
C ARG A 102 -19.76 -5.44 8.76
N PHE A 103 -18.67 -5.66 9.47
CA PHE A 103 -18.65 -6.40 10.73
C PHE A 103 -18.66 -5.47 11.96
N GLY A 104 -19.01 -4.18 11.77
CA GLY A 104 -19.12 -3.18 12.83
C GLY A 104 -17.78 -2.55 13.23
N ASP A 105 -17.87 -1.36 13.83
CA ASP A 105 -16.75 -0.52 14.27
C ASP A 105 -16.00 -1.07 15.50
N GLU A 106 -16.23 -2.34 15.88
CA GLU A 106 -15.60 -2.95 17.05
C GLU A 106 -14.07 -2.90 16.91
N SER A 107 -13.46 -2.00 17.71
CA SER A 107 -12.05 -1.61 17.64
C SER A 107 -11.10 -2.80 17.76
N TRP A 108 -11.46 -3.84 18.51
CA TRP A 108 -10.56 -4.95 18.83
C TRP A 108 -10.17 -5.81 17.62
N SER A 109 -11.05 -6.00 16.64
CA SER A 109 -10.80 -6.86 15.48
C SER A 109 -10.47 -6.08 14.20
N ILE A 110 -10.52 -4.75 14.24
CA ILE A 110 -10.38 -3.90 13.05
C ILE A 110 -9.00 -4.03 12.40
N GLY A 111 -7.94 -4.19 13.21
CA GLY A 111 -6.57 -4.41 12.75
C GLY A 111 -6.45 -5.75 12.01
N THR A 112 -6.91 -6.84 12.62
CA THR A 112 -6.89 -8.18 12.02
C THR A 112 -7.67 -8.25 10.71
N ARG A 113 -8.87 -7.66 10.68
CA ARG A 113 -9.70 -7.60 9.45
C ARG A 113 -9.04 -6.79 8.35
N SER A 114 -8.43 -5.64 8.70
CA SER A 114 -7.68 -4.80 7.76
C SER A 114 -6.45 -5.53 7.20
N GLN A 115 -5.73 -6.25 8.05
CA GLN A 115 -4.58 -7.05 7.64
C GLN A 115 -4.99 -8.17 6.69
N ALA A 116 -6.00 -8.98 7.04
CA ALA A 116 -6.49 -10.07 6.18
C ALA A 116 -6.98 -9.55 4.81
N MET A 117 -7.63 -8.39 4.79
CA MET A 117 -8.05 -7.71 3.56
C MET A 117 -6.84 -7.35 2.68
N LEU A 118 -5.81 -6.74 3.27
CA LEU A 118 -4.61 -6.33 2.55
C LEU A 118 -3.74 -7.52 2.10
N GLU A 119 -3.67 -8.59 2.89
CA GLU A 119 -3.01 -9.84 2.51
C GLU A 119 -3.68 -10.46 1.27
N SER A 120 -5.02 -10.55 1.26
CA SER A 120 -5.77 -11.04 0.11
C SER A 120 -5.58 -10.17 -1.13
N TYR A 121 -5.60 -8.85 -0.95
CA TYR A 121 -5.38 -7.88 -2.01
C TYR A 121 -3.96 -7.98 -2.59
N SER A 122 -2.93 -8.00 -1.72
CA SER A 122 -1.52 -8.13 -2.10
C SER A 122 -1.27 -9.40 -2.92
N ALA A 123 -1.76 -10.55 -2.45
CA ALA A 123 -1.64 -11.81 -3.19
C ALA A 123 -2.29 -11.74 -4.59
N SER A 124 -3.41 -11.01 -4.71
CA SER A 124 -4.11 -10.85 -5.97
C SER A 124 -3.40 -9.87 -6.92
N LEU A 125 -2.74 -8.84 -6.39
CA LEU A 125 -1.85 -7.97 -7.15
C LEU A 125 -0.65 -8.75 -7.70
N ASN A 126 0.02 -9.55 -6.86
CA ASN A 126 1.13 -10.39 -7.30
C ASN A 126 0.69 -11.31 -8.45
N LYS A 127 -0.44 -12.01 -8.29
CA LYS A 127 -1.01 -12.86 -9.34
C LYS A 127 -1.34 -12.10 -10.62
N ALA A 128 -1.86 -10.88 -10.50
CA ALA A 128 -2.12 -10.03 -11.65
C ALA A 128 -0.82 -9.69 -12.38
N MET A 129 0.19 -9.24 -11.64
CA MET A 129 1.46 -8.77 -12.18
C MET A 129 2.36 -9.90 -12.70
N GLU A 130 2.21 -11.14 -12.23
CA GLU A 130 2.77 -12.33 -12.91
C GLU A 130 2.26 -12.46 -14.36
N THR A 131 1.01 -12.06 -14.60
CA THR A 131 0.35 -12.20 -15.90
C THR A 131 0.57 -10.98 -16.79
N ILE A 132 0.49 -9.77 -16.23
CA ILE A 132 0.44 -8.52 -17.01
C ILE A 132 1.70 -7.65 -16.86
N GLY A 133 2.58 -7.95 -15.90
CA GLY A 133 3.72 -7.11 -15.57
C GLY A 133 4.79 -7.03 -16.67
N THR A 134 4.86 -8.06 -17.52
CA THR A 134 5.78 -8.15 -18.67
C THR A 134 5.09 -7.94 -20.02
N GLU A 135 3.78 -7.69 -20.01
CA GLU A 135 3.01 -7.45 -21.22
C GLU A 135 3.18 -6.01 -21.71
N THR A 136 2.62 -5.70 -22.89
CA THR A 136 2.63 -4.33 -23.42
C THR A 136 2.00 -3.36 -22.42
N PRO A 137 2.69 -2.30 -21.97
CA PRO A 137 2.13 -1.36 -21.01
C PRO A 137 0.81 -0.77 -21.48
N ARG A 138 -0.23 -0.86 -20.64
CA ARG A 138 -1.57 -0.30 -20.87
C ARG A 138 -2.42 -0.39 -19.61
N ARG A 139 -3.70 -0.03 -19.74
CA ARG A 139 -4.74 -0.36 -18.75
C ARG A 139 -5.22 -1.80 -18.94
N TYR A 140 -5.08 -2.59 -17.88
CA TYR A 140 -5.64 -3.92 -17.73
C TYR A 140 -6.83 -3.89 -16.78
N PHE A 141 -7.77 -4.80 -17.02
CA PHE A 141 -8.90 -5.06 -16.13
C PHE A 141 -9.19 -6.55 -16.18
N GLY A 142 -9.31 -7.20 -15.02
CA GLY A 142 -9.53 -8.63 -14.97
C GLY A 142 -9.68 -9.16 -13.55
N THR A 143 -9.94 -10.46 -13.46
CA THR A 143 -10.10 -11.17 -12.19
C THR A 143 -8.83 -11.94 -11.85
N TYR A 144 -8.28 -11.67 -10.67
CA TYR A 144 -7.07 -12.30 -10.16
C TYR A 144 -7.32 -12.73 -8.71
N GLY A 145 -7.37 -14.04 -8.48
CA GLY A 145 -7.81 -14.56 -7.19
C GLY A 145 -9.26 -14.19 -6.92
N ASN A 146 -9.53 -13.64 -5.73
CA ASN A 146 -10.88 -13.23 -5.31
C ASN A 146 -11.18 -11.75 -5.63
N TRP A 147 -10.38 -11.14 -6.52
CA TRP A 147 -10.43 -9.70 -6.79
C TRP A 147 -10.63 -9.43 -8.27
N GLU A 148 -11.49 -8.47 -8.56
CA GLU A 148 -11.55 -7.76 -9.83
C GLU A 148 -10.64 -6.53 -9.71
N LEU A 149 -9.63 -6.44 -10.56
CA LEU A 149 -8.58 -5.43 -10.50
C LEU A 149 -8.50 -4.65 -11.80
N GLY A 150 -8.38 -3.34 -11.68
CA GLY A 150 -7.99 -2.44 -12.77
C GLY A 150 -6.61 -1.87 -12.48
N ILE A 151 -5.63 -2.22 -13.31
CA ILE A 151 -4.22 -1.83 -13.16
C ILE A 151 -3.76 -1.11 -14.42
N ASN A 152 -3.17 0.08 -14.29
CA ASN A 152 -2.47 0.75 -15.37
C ASN A 152 -0.97 0.46 -15.26
N THR A 153 -0.44 -0.43 -16.10
CA THR A 153 0.98 -0.83 -16.03
C THR A 153 1.92 0.26 -16.57
N GLU A 154 1.42 1.24 -17.33
CA GLU A 154 2.20 2.41 -17.79
C GLU A 154 2.59 3.34 -16.65
N THR A 155 1.77 3.41 -15.59
CA THR A 155 1.94 4.30 -14.44
C THR A 155 2.10 3.55 -13.11
N GLY A 156 1.87 2.24 -13.12
CA GLY A 156 1.86 1.40 -11.92
C GLY A 156 0.67 1.67 -10.98
N VAL A 157 -0.40 2.29 -11.48
CA VAL A 157 -1.56 2.66 -10.66
C VAL A 157 -2.62 1.56 -10.66
N VAL A 158 -3.02 1.12 -9.48
CA VAL A 158 -4.25 0.34 -9.28
C VAL A 158 -5.41 1.33 -9.12
N TYR A 159 -6.27 1.39 -10.12
CA TYR A 159 -7.37 2.35 -10.20
C TYR A 159 -8.73 1.73 -9.85
N HIS A 160 -8.81 0.41 -9.74
CA HIS A 160 -9.99 -0.33 -9.34
C HIS A 160 -9.58 -1.58 -8.58
N ALA A 161 -10.27 -1.86 -7.47
CA ALA A 161 -10.15 -3.13 -6.77
C ALA A 161 -11.48 -3.45 -6.09
N ARG A 162 -12.07 -4.60 -6.42
CA ARG A 162 -13.33 -5.07 -5.85
C ARG A 162 -13.22 -6.55 -5.51
N MET A 163 -13.47 -6.88 -4.25
CA MET A 163 -13.55 -8.27 -3.81
C MET A 163 -14.84 -8.90 -4.35
N ILE A 164 -14.74 -10.07 -4.98
CA ILE A 164 -15.86 -10.70 -5.70
C ILE A 164 -16.76 -11.51 -4.76
N ASN A 165 -16.18 -12.09 -3.71
CA ASN A 165 -16.84 -12.96 -2.71
C ASN A 165 -17.44 -14.26 -3.27
#